data_AF-A0A183JIF2-F1
#
_entry.id   AF-A0A183JIF2-F1
#
_cell.length_a   1.000
_cell.length_b   1.000
_cell.length_c   1.000
_cell.angle_alpha   90.00
_cell.angle_beta   90.00
_cell.angle_gamma   90.00
#
_symmetry.space_group_name_H-M   'P 1'
#
loop_
_entity.id
_entity.type
_entity.pdbx_description
1 polymer ?
#
loop_
_entity_poly.entity_id
_entity_poly.type
_entity_poly.pdbx_seq_one_letter_code
_entity_poly.pdbx_strand_id
1 'polypeptide(L)'
;MASTSSSLEVSPSKDDAKFLYIDGQSWFQFFFNISPLHKTMSNKLLFGKALTSYDDEDIDELLSKLTPEELEQLNDDFDPDNSLLPPSQRCRDQTTKTPTGPYDREKLLRYLIEKAKAERDWEEAVPYEKKKRGKAYTPKQTISPSTQNELIEMGFDVEFDDDVNKVCTLVTSCF
;
A
#
# COMPACT_ATOMS: atom_id res chain seq x y z
N MET A 1 18.95 52.55 -12.80
CA MET A 1 20.20 53.04 -12.19
C MET A 1 20.83 51.88 -11.43
N ALA A 2 22.16 51.82 -11.34
CA ALA A 2 22.90 50.67 -10.82
C ALA A 2 23.60 50.98 -9.48
N SER A 3 23.86 49.92 -8.71
CA SER A 3 25.01 49.68 -7.82
C SER A 3 24.90 48.20 -7.37
N THR A 4 25.78 47.25 -7.69
CA THR A 4 27.19 47.06 -7.24
C THR A 4 27.30 47.00 -5.70
N SER A 5 27.95 46.04 -5.04
CA SER A 5 28.81 44.92 -5.50
C SER A 5 28.80 43.80 -4.43
N SER A 6 29.48 42.65 -4.51
CA SER A 6 30.52 42.18 -5.45
C SER A 6 30.63 40.64 -5.46
N SER A 7 31.29 40.08 -6.48
CA SER A 7 31.87 38.73 -6.48
C SER A 7 33.36 38.81 -6.82
N LEU A 8 34.20 38.18 -6.01
CA LEU A 8 35.63 38.00 -6.27
C LEU A 8 35.83 36.73 -7.09
N GLU A 9 36.15 36.87 -8.38
CA GLU A 9 36.73 35.79 -9.16
C GLU A 9 38.20 35.61 -8.76
N VAL A 10 38.58 34.39 -8.37
CA VAL A 10 39.99 33.99 -8.19
C VAL A 10 40.26 32.81 -9.11
N SER A 11 40.89 33.11 -10.23
CA SER A 11 41.39 32.13 -11.20
C SER A 11 42.58 31.36 -10.60
N PRO A 12 42.56 30.02 -10.54
CA PRO A 12 43.70 29.26 -10.00
C PRO A 12 44.97 29.40 -10.84
N SER A 13 46.07 29.77 -10.20
CA SER A 13 47.42 29.80 -10.77
C SER A 13 48.01 28.39 -10.95
N LYS A 14 49.01 28.27 -11.83
CA LYS A 14 49.36 26.99 -12.48
C LYS A 14 50.33 26.08 -11.70
N ASP A 15 50.79 26.47 -10.52
CA ASP A 15 52.07 25.98 -9.97
C ASP A 15 52.01 25.19 -8.64
N ASP A 16 50.83 25.03 -8.01
CA ASP A 16 50.71 24.40 -6.67
C ASP A 16 50.32 22.90 -6.67
N ALA A 17 50.68 22.18 -7.74
CA ALA A 17 50.54 20.71 -7.81
C ALA A 17 51.75 19.99 -7.17
N LYS A 18 51.88 20.05 -5.84
CA LYS A 18 52.91 19.31 -5.09
C LYS A 18 52.33 18.25 -4.16
N PHE A 19 52.22 17.05 -4.72
CA PHE A 19 52.31 15.73 -4.08
C PHE A 19 51.85 15.58 -2.61
N LEU A 20 50.72 14.88 -2.42
CA LEU A 20 50.64 13.86 -1.37
C LEU A 20 50.67 12.48 -2.03
N TYR A 21 51.79 11.81 -1.84
CA TYR A 21 52.12 10.49 -2.37
C TYR A 21 52.44 9.63 -1.15
N ILE A 22 51.65 8.59 -0.91
CA ILE A 22 51.87 7.64 0.19
C ILE A 22 52.18 6.28 -0.46
N ASP A 23 53.27 5.67 -0.01
CA ASP A 23 53.71 4.30 -0.33
C ASP A 23 53.74 3.92 -1.82
N GLY A 24 54.31 4.79 -2.65
CA GLY A 24 54.78 4.38 -3.97
C GLY A 24 53.70 4.19 -5.04
N GLN A 25 52.46 4.58 -4.78
CA GLN A 25 51.35 4.48 -5.74
C GLN A 25 50.54 5.78 -5.83
N SER A 26 50.18 6.13 -7.06
CA SER A 26 49.25 7.24 -7.32
C SER A 26 47.84 6.84 -6.93
N TRP A 27 47.15 7.67 -6.15
CA TRP A 27 45.71 7.49 -5.86
C TRP A 27 44.86 7.46 -7.15
N PHE A 28 45.33 8.11 -8.22
CA PHE A 28 44.73 8.05 -9.55
C PHE A 28 44.82 6.66 -10.21
N GLN A 29 45.82 5.83 -9.84
CA GLN A 29 45.90 4.44 -10.30
C GLN A 29 45.01 3.49 -9.48
N PHE A 30 44.68 3.82 -8.23
CA PHE A 30 43.74 3.02 -7.45
C PHE A 30 42.29 3.15 -7.96
N PHE A 31 41.94 4.29 -8.57
CA PHE A 31 40.60 4.54 -9.11
C PHE A 31 40.43 4.16 -10.60
N PHE A 32 41.52 4.07 -11.37
CA PHE A 32 41.48 3.73 -12.80
C PHE A 32 42.00 2.32 -13.15
N ASN A 33 42.46 1.52 -12.17
CA ASN A 33 42.87 0.14 -12.39
C ASN A 33 42.04 -0.87 -11.58
N ILE A 34 40.74 -0.90 -11.85
CA ILE A 34 39.98 -2.16 -11.76
C ILE A 34 39.79 -2.62 -13.20
N SER A 35 40.39 -3.77 -13.51
CA SER A 35 40.60 -4.36 -14.84
C SER A 35 39.44 -4.25 -15.83
N PRO A 36 39.72 -4.24 -17.15
CA PRO A 36 38.70 -4.51 -18.16
C PRO A 36 38.30 -5.99 -18.09
N LEU A 37 37.45 -6.34 -17.12
CA LEU A 37 36.68 -7.56 -17.16
C LEU A 37 35.61 -7.39 -18.24
N HIS A 38 36.06 -7.44 -19.51
CA HIS A 38 35.30 -8.17 -20.49
C HIS A 38 35.20 -9.58 -19.91
N LYS A 39 34.09 -9.82 -19.21
CA LYS A 39 33.71 -11.14 -18.79
C LYS A 39 33.67 -11.92 -20.09
N THR A 40 34.54 -12.91 -20.26
CA THR A 40 34.32 -13.92 -21.28
C THR A 40 32.98 -14.55 -20.90
N MET A 41 31.93 -14.03 -21.52
CA MET A 41 30.58 -14.52 -21.38
C MET A 41 30.69 -15.97 -21.78
N SER A 42 30.67 -16.86 -20.78
CA SER A 42 30.51 -18.29 -21.00
C SER A 42 29.42 -18.42 -22.05
N ASN A 43 29.69 -19.12 -23.16
CA ASN A 43 28.75 -19.28 -24.28
C ASN A 43 27.51 -20.05 -23.81
N LYS A 44 26.69 -19.38 -23.01
CA LYS A 44 25.42 -19.83 -22.48
C LYS A 44 24.47 -19.72 -23.64
N LEU A 45 24.19 -20.87 -24.22
CA LEU A 45 23.21 -21.01 -25.26
C LEU A 45 21.84 -20.80 -24.62
N LEU A 46 21.26 -19.61 -24.78
CA LEU A 46 19.88 -19.35 -24.44
C LEU A 46 19.04 -19.71 -25.67
N PHE A 47 18.06 -20.60 -25.51
CA PHE A 47 17.25 -21.16 -26.61
C PHE A 47 18.06 -21.59 -27.87
N GLY A 48 19.28 -22.11 -27.68
CA GLY A 48 20.13 -22.62 -28.75
C GLY A 48 20.98 -21.58 -29.49
N LYS A 49 20.91 -20.29 -29.13
CA LYS A 49 21.73 -19.21 -29.69
C LYS A 49 22.70 -18.67 -28.65
N ALA A 50 23.84 -18.13 -29.10
CA ALA A 50 24.81 -17.51 -28.20
C ALA A 50 24.21 -16.26 -27.55
N LEU A 51 24.51 -16.01 -26.28
CA LEU A 51 23.97 -14.85 -25.57
C LEU A 51 24.27 -13.52 -26.30
N THR A 52 25.41 -13.42 -26.96
CA THR A 52 25.84 -12.23 -27.73
C THR A 52 24.98 -11.94 -28.97
N SER A 53 24.33 -12.95 -29.59
CA SER A 53 23.49 -12.68 -30.76
C SER A 53 22.13 -12.09 -30.41
N TYR A 54 21.75 -12.10 -29.13
CA TYR A 54 20.56 -11.39 -28.65
C TYR A 54 20.82 -9.90 -28.40
N ASP A 55 22.09 -9.51 -28.20
CA ASP A 55 22.48 -8.10 -28.10
C ASP A 55 22.39 -7.39 -29.49
N ASP A 56 22.41 -8.18 -30.58
CA ASP A 56 22.31 -7.73 -31.98
C ASP A 56 20.88 -7.86 -32.57
N GLU A 57 19.88 -8.40 -31.83
CA GLU A 57 18.49 -8.52 -32.31
C GLU A 57 17.73 -7.19 -32.07
N ASP A 58 17.04 -6.66 -33.10
CA ASP A 58 16.30 -5.38 -33.02
C ASP A 58 15.12 -5.46 -32.04
N ILE A 59 15.35 -4.99 -30.80
CA ILE A 59 14.36 -5.00 -29.70
C ILE A 59 13.06 -4.27 -30.11
N ASP A 60 13.16 -3.16 -30.83
CA ASP A 60 12.00 -2.39 -31.30
C ASP A 60 11.13 -3.19 -32.30
N GLU A 61 11.74 -4.02 -33.17
CA GLU A 61 10.99 -4.91 -34.07
C GLU A 61 10.26 -6.00 -33.27
N LEU A 62 10.87 -6.53 -32.21
CA LEU A 62 10.24 -7.49 -31.31
C LEU A 62 9.05 -6.87 -30.55
N LEU A 63 9.22 -5.67 -29.99
CA LEU A 63 8.17 -4.95 -29.28
C LEU A 63 6.99 -4.59 -30.21
N SER A 64 7.25 -4.25 -31.48
CA SER A 64 6.19 -3.96 -32.47
C SER A 64 5.27 -5.16 -32.80
N LYS A 65 5.68 -6.39 -32.46
CA LYS A 65 4.89 -7.61 -32.68
C LYS A 65 3.93 -7.93 -31.54
N LEU A 66 4.11 -7.31 -30.37
CA LEU A 66 3.15 -7.42 -29.26
C LEU A 66 1.91 -6.58 -29.54
N THR A 67 0.76 -7.07 -29.08
CA THR A 67 -0.46 -6.26 -29.05
C THR A 67 -0.38 -5.19 -27.95
N PRO A 68 -1.13 -4.08 -28.04
CA PRO A 68 -1.11 -3.04 -27.01
C PRO A 68 -1.59 -3.51 -25.63
N GLU A 69 -2.41 -4.58 -25.58
CA GLU A 69 -2.88 -5.19 -24.33
C GLU A 69 -1.76 -5.99 -23.64
N GLU A 70 -1.00 -6.80 -24.40
CA GLU A 70 0.20 -7.50 -23.90
C GLU A 70 1.30 -6.51 -23.46
N LEU A 71 1.41 -5.36 -24.13
CA LEU A 71 2.35 -4.30 -23.76
C LEU A 71 1.98 -3.61 -22.43
N GLU A 72 0.68 -3.37 -22.17
CA GLU A 72 0.22 -2.84 -20.88
C GLU A 72 0.44 -3.87 -19.76
N GLN A 73 0.18 -5.17 -20.03
CA GLN A 73 0.43 -6.25 -19.07
C GLN A 73 1.92 -6.39 -18.73
N LEU A 74 2.83 -6.30 -19.70
CA LEU A 74 4.28 -6.32 -19.48
C LEU A 74 4.77 -5.10 -18.67
N ASN A 75 4.10 -3.96 -18.78
CA ASN A 75 4.38 -2.77 -17.99
C ASN A 75 3.90 -2.91 -16.52
N ASP A 76 2.83 -3.67 -16.28
CA ASP A 76 2.31 -3.93 -14.93
C ASP A 76 3.15 -4.97 -14.15
N ASP A 77 3.98 -5.80 -14.82
CA ASP A 77 4.88 -6.79 -14.21
C ASP A 77 6.18 -6.19 -13.58
N PHE A 78 6.33 -4.86 -13.57
CA PHE A 78 7.47 -4.20 -12.92
C PHE A 78 7.38 -4.23 -11.38
N ASP A 79 8.39 -4.81 -10.73
CA ASP A 79 8.52 -4.84 -9.27
C ASP A 79 8.60 -3.41 -8.69
N PRO A 80 7.72 -3.01 -7.74
CA PRO A 80 7.78 -1.70 -7.09
C PRO A 80 9.07 -1.44 -6.29
N ASP A 81 9.87 -2.47 -5.99
CA ASP A 81 11.20 -2.35 -5.37
C ASP A 81 12.37 -2.33 -6.38
N ASN A 82 12.08 -2.29 -7.70
CA ASN A 82 13.12 -2.21 -8.74
C ASN A 82 14.05 -1.00 -8.55
N SER A 83 15.30 -1.29 -8.18
CA SER A 83 16.33 -0.29 -7.87
C SER A 83 16.90 0.43 -9.09
N LEU A 84 16.63 -0.04 -10.30
CA LEU A 84 17.05 0.62 -11.55
C LEU A 84 16.15 1.81 -11.93
N LEU A 85 14.95 1.91 -11.34
CA LEU A 85 13.99 2.98 -11.61
C LEU A 85 13.94 4.01 -10.45
N PRO A 86 13.81 5.31 -10.76
CA PRO A 86 13.60 6.34 -9.74
C PRO A 86 12.24 6.13 -9.05
N PRO A 87 12.08 6.47 -7.75
CA PRO A 87 10.86 6.18 -7.00
C PRO A 87 9.55 6.65 -7.63
N SER A 88 9.57 7.75 -8.40
CA SER A 88 8.40 8.29 -9.10
C SER A 88 7.90 7.44 -10.27
N GLN A 89 8.69 6.47 -10.75
CA GLN A 89 8.37 5.59 -11.89
C GLN A 89 8.14 4.13 -11.47
N ARG A 90 8.16 3.82 -10.16
CA ARG A 90 7.93 2.46 -9.64
C ARG A 90 6.46 2.13 -9.42
N CYS A 91 5.59 3.14 -9.46
CA CYS A 91 4.15 2.97 -9.32
C CYS A 91 3.45 3.40 -10.60
N ARG A 92 2.57 2.53 -11.09
CA ARG A 92 1.67 2.83 -12.22
C ARG A 92 0.76 4.02 -11.90
N ASP A 93 0.49 4.85 -12.91
CA ASP A 93 -0.58 5.85 -12.84
C ASP A 93 -1.95 5.17 -12.60
N GLN A 94 -2.55 5.46 -11.46
CA GLN A 94 -3.81 4.84 -11.00
C GLN A 94 -5.05 5.34 -11.78
N THR A 95 -4.87 6.27 -12.73
CA THR A 95 -5.98 6.85 -13.49
C THR A 95 -5.55 7.19 -14.91
N THR A 96 -6.37 6.83 -15.89
CA THR A 96 -6.24 7.25 -17.30
C THR A 96 -6.74 8.68 -17.56
N LYS A 97 -7.11 9.42 -16.50
CA LYS A 97 -7.65 10.78 -16.62
C LYS A 97 -6.51 11.79 -16.71
N THR A 98 -6.59 12.69 -17.68
CA THR A 98 -5.65 13.79 -17.81
C THR A 98 -5.64 14.69 -16.56
N PRO A 99 -4.48 15.27 -16.18
CA PRO A 99 -4.37 16.10 -15.00
C PRO A 99 -5.33 17.30 -15.09
N THR A 100 -6.30 17.35 -14.18
CA THR A 100 -7.43 18.29 -14.26
C THR A 100 -7.08 19.64 -13.63
N GLY A 101 -6.05 20.32 -14.17
CA GLY A 101 -5.72 21.72 -13.87
C GLY A 101 -5.50 22.05 -12.39
N PRO A 102 -5.68 23.32 -11.97
CA PRO A 102 -5.81 23.69 -10.57
C PRO A 102 -7.16 23.21 -9.99
N TYR A 103 -7.25 23.11 -8.67
CA TYR A 103 -8.43 22.59 -7.98
C TYR A 103 -9.64 23.56 -7.98
N ASP A 104 -10.66 23.25 -8.79
CA ASP A 104 -11.93 23.98 -8.85
C ASP A 104 -12.99 23.42 -7.89
N ARG A 105 -13.11 24.01 -6.68
CA ARG A 105 -14.09 23.60 -5.66
C ARG A 105 -15.54 23.57 -6.16
N GLU A 106 -15.96 24.56 -6.97
CA GLU A 106 -17.33 24.63 -7.50
C GLU A 106 -17.66 23.54 -8.52
N LYS A 107 -16.65 23.08 -9.27
CA LYS A 107 -16.79 21.97 -10.22
C LYS A 107 -16.99 20.66 -9.48
N LEU A 108 -16.19 20.42 -8.42
CA LEU A 108 -16.34 19.26 -7.54
C LEU A 108 -17.72 19.24 -6.86
N LEU A 109 -18.17 20.36 -6.29
CA LEU A 109 -19.47 20.41 -5.61
C LEU A 109 -20.65 20.15 -6.57
N ARG A 110 -20.62 20.70 -7.79
CA ARG A 110 -21.64 20.40 -8.80
C ARG A 110 -21.70 18.90 -9.14
N TYR A 111 -20.54 18.29 -9.39
CA TYR A 111 -20.44 16.85 -9.65
C TYR A 111 -20.95 16.00 -8.47
N LEU A 112 -20.61 16.36 -7.23
CA LEU A 112 -21.09 15.63 -6.04
C LEU A 112 -22.61 15.75 -5.86
N ILE A 113 -23.19 16.94 -6.11
CA ILE A 113 -24.65 17.16 -6.06
C ILE A 113 -25.35 16.38 -7.17
N GLU A 114 -24.79 16.36 -8.39
CA GLU A 114 -25.33 15.60 -9.52
C GLU A 114 -25.27 14.09 -9.26
N LYS A 115 -24.13 13.58 -8.82
CA LYS A 115 -23.97 12.17 -8.45
C LYS A 115 -24.92 11.76 -7.32
N ALA A 116 -25.03 12.56 -6.26
CA ALA A 116 -25.93 12.28 -5.13
C ALA A 116 -27.43 12.33 -5.51
N LYS A 117 -27.80 13.02 -6.60
CA LYS A 117 -29.17 13.02 -7.15
C LYS A 117 -29.43 11.86 -8.12
N ALA A 118 -28.38 11.33 -8.75
CA ALA A 118 -28.47 10.25 -9.73
C ALA A 118 -28.32 8.85 -9.12
N GLU A 119 -27.66 8.74 -7.96
CA GLU A 119 -27.59 7.51 -7.18
C GLU A 119 -29.00 7.14 -6.70
N ARG A 120 -29.41 5.90 -6.97
CA ARG A 120 -30.71 5.37 -6.52
C ARG A 120 -30.58 4.85 -5.10
N ASP A 121 -31.64 4.99 -4.30
CA ASP A 121 -31.73 4.28 -3.02
C ASP A 121 -31.66 2.76 -3.25
N TRP A 122 -31.14 2.03 -2.28
CA TRP A 122 -31.14 0.55 -2.32
C TRP A 122 -32.57 0.01 -2.28
N GLU A 123 -32.80 -1.17 -2.88
CA GLU A 123 -34.08 -1.86 -2.75
C GLU A 123 -34.11 -2.62 -1.42
N GLU A 124 -34.82 -2.08 -0.42
CA GLU A 124 -34.98 -2.71 0.88
C GLU A 124 -35.93 -3.93 0.78
N ALA A 125 -35.36 -5.14 0.74
CA ALA A 125 -36.11 -6.38 0.53
C ALA A 125 -37.18 -6.67 1.61
N VAL A 126 -37.02 -6.12 2.82
CA VAL A 126 -38.03 -6.17 3.90
C VAL A 126 -38.00 -4.82 4.63
N PRO A 127 -39.02 -3.95 4.45
CA PRO A 127 -39.07 -2.65 5.12
C PRO A 127 -38.95 -2.74 6.64
N TYR A 128 -38.10 -1.91 7.24
CA TYR A 128 -37.95 -1.87 8.69
C TYR A 128 -39.26 -1.48 9.41
N GLU A 129 -39.84 -2.43 10.13
CA GLU A 129 -40.95 -2.20 11.06
C GLU A 129 -40.45 -2.07 12.50
N LYS A 130 -40.97 -1.10 13.26
CA LYS A 130 -40.68 -0.90 14.70
C LYS A 130 -41.30 -1.97 15.63
N LYS A 131 -41.31 -3.23 15.21
CA LYS A 131 -41.86 -4.36 15.97
C LYS A 131 -40.78 -4.95 16.91
N LYS A 132 -40.99 -4.84 18.22
CA LYS A 132 -40.17 -5.56 19.21
C LYS A 132 -40.40 -7.07 19.07
N ARG A 133 -39.43 -7.80 18.51
CA ARG A 133 -39.52 -9.26 18.30
C ARG A 133 -39.43 -10.07 19.59
N GLY A 134 -38.71 -9.56 20.59
CA GLY A 134 -38.55 -10.20 21.90
C GLY A 134 -39.68 -9.86 22.87
N LYS A 135 -39.90 -10.73 23.87
CA LYS A 135 -40.73 -10.39 25.04
C LYS A 135 -40.06 -9.25 25.80
N ALA A 136 -40.86 -8.30 26.30
CA ALA A 136 -40.36 -7.30 27.23
C ALA A 136 -39.92 -8.02 28.53
N TYR A 137 -38.75 -7.66 29.05
CA TYR A 137 -38.26 -8.20 30.31
C TYR A 137 -39.19 -7.79 31.45
N THR A 138 -39.82 -8.77 32.09
CA THR A 138 -40.45 -8.61 33.40
C THR A 138 -39.42 -8.91 34.49
N PRO A 139 -39.26 -8.04 35.51
CA PRO A 139 -38.36 -8.33 36.62
C PRO A 139 -38.80 -9.60 37.35
N LYS A 140 -37.83 -10.47 37.70
CA LYS A 140 -38.08 -11.68 38.48
C LYS A 140 -38.74 -11.29 39.81
N GLN A 141 -39.91 -11.85 40.10
CA GLN A 141 -40.49 -11.78 41.44
C GLN A 141 -39.73 -12.74 42.36
N THR A 142 -39.45 -12.31 43.60
CA THR A 142 -38.85 -13.19 44.62
C THR A 142 -39.78 -14.37 44.87
N ILE A 143 -39.31 -15.56 44.55
CA ILE A 143 -40.06 -16.82 44.64
C ILE A 143 -40.41 -17.07 46.12
N SER A 144 -41.68 -17.37 46.41
CA SER A 144 -42.09 -17.68 47.78
C SER A 144 -41.51 -19.02 48.24
N PRO A 145 -41.24 -19.24 49.53
CA PRO A 145 -40.65 -20.49 50.00
C PRO A 145 -41.53 -21.73 49.71
N SER A 146 -42.86 -21.55 49.60
CA SER A 146 -43.77 -22.63 49.14
C SER A 146 -43.44 -23.09 47.73
N THR A 147 -43.20 -22.13 46.83
CA THR A 147 -42.92 -22.38 45.42
C THR A 147 -41.51 -22.95 45.20
N GLN A 148 -40.55 -22.61 46.05
CA GLN A 148 -39.21 -23.25 46.00
C GLN A 148 -39.30 -24.75 46.30
N ASN A 149 -40.10 -25.16 47.30
CA ASN A 149 -40.29 -26.57 47.63
C ASN A 149 -40.98 -27.34 46.49
N GLU A 150 -42.01 -26.76 45.87
CA GLU A 150 -42.69 -27.35 44.69
C GLU A 150 -41.75 -27.53 43.49
N LEU A 151 -40.83 -26.57 43.25
CA LEU A 151 -39.83 -26.66 42.19
C LEU A 151 -38.80 -27.78 42.46
N ILE A 152 -38.34 -27.91 43.71
CA ILE A 152 -37.44 -28.98 44.14
C ILE A 152 -38.12 -30.35 44.00
N GLU A 153 -39.41 -30.47 44.34
CA GLU A 153 -40.20 -31.70 44.16
C GLU A 153 -40.38 -32.07 42.67
N MET A 154 -40.47 -31.08 41.78
CA MET A 154 -40.45 -31.28 40.32
C MET A 154 -39.05 -31.54 39.74
N GLY A 155 -38.01 -31.69 40.57
CA GLY A 155 -36.65 -32.01 40.16
C GLY A 155 -35.85 -30.84 39.57
N PHE A 156 -36.24 -29.60 39.87
CA PHE A 156 -35.53 -28.39 39.47
C PHE A 156 -34.54 -27.96 40.57
N ASP A 157 -33.27 -27.79 40.22
CA ASP A 157 -32.19 -27.45 41.16
C ASP A 157 -32.16 -25.93 41.42
N VAL A 158 -33.03 -25.49 42.35
CA VAL A 158 -33.17 -24.09 42.75
C VAL A 158 -31.86 -23.51 43.32
N GLU A 159 -31.02 -24.32 43.97
CA GLU A 159 -29.76 -23.87 44.58
C GLU A 159 -28.73 -23.51 43.51
N PHE A 160 -28.57 -24.37 42.49
CA PHE A 160 -27.66 -24.14 41.37
C PHE A 160 -28.01 -22.87 40.57
N ASP A 161 -29.30 -22.66 40.26
CA ASP A 161 -29.73 -21.49 39.48
C ASP A 161 -29.59 -20.16 40.25
N ASP A 162 -29.77 -20.16 41.58
CA ASP A 162 -29.52 -18.98 42.41
C ASP A 162 -28.02 -18.62 42.42
N ASP A 163 -27.12 -19.60 42.46
CA ASP A 163 -25.67 -19.35 42.39
C ASP A 163 -25.22 -18.86 41.01
N VAL A 164 -25.72 -19.44 39.92
CA VAL A 164 -25.47 -18.91 38.57
C VAL A 164 -25.99 -17.48 38.44
N ASN A 165 -27.17 -17.18 38.98
CA ASN A 165 -27.75 -15.84 38.95
C ASN A 165 -26.94 -14.83 39.80
N LYS A 166 -26.41 -15.23 40.97
CA LYS A 166 -25.46 -14.42 41.77
C LYS A 166 -24.19 -14.11 40.98
N VAL A 167 -23.56 -15.11 40.37
CA VAL A 167 -22.35 -14.93 39.55
C VAL A 167 -22.61 -13.98 38.38
N CYS A 168 -23.73 -14.13 37.66
CA CYS A 168 -24.11 -13.20 36.60
C CYS A 168 -24.26 -11.76 37.10
N THR A 169 -24.92 -11.53 38.26
CA THR A 169 -25.04 -10.16 38.81
C THR A 169 -23.70 -9.56 39.22
N LEU A 170 -22.81 -10.34 39.83
CA LEU A 170 -21.46 -9.89 40.20
C LEU A 170 -20.65 -9.49 38.97
N VAL A 171 -20.63 -10.34 37.94
CA VAL A 171 -19.94 -10.05 36.66
C VAL A 171 -20.47 -8.78 35.99
N THR A 172 -21.79 -8.55 36.03
CA THR A 172 -22.38 -7.30 35.48
C THR A 172 -22.22 -6.07 36.36
N SER A 173 -21.83 -6.21 37.62
CA SER A 173 -21.59 -5.08 38.55
C SER A 173 -20.14 -4.57 38.54
N CYS A 174 -19.23 -5.33 37.93
CA CYS A 174 -17.81 -5.02 37.83
C CYS A 174 -17.41 -4.34 36.49
N PHE A 175 -18.39 -3.84 35.74
CA PHE A 175 -18.24 -3.14 34.46
C PHE A 175 -19.01 -1.82 34.47
#